data_AF-A0A1V3IZE9-F1
#
_entry.id   AF-A0A1V3IZE9-F1
#
_cell.length_a   1.000
_cell.length_b   1.000
_cell.length_c   1.000
_cell.angle_alpha   90.00
_cell.angle_beta   90.00
_cell.angle_gamma   90.00
#
_symmetry.space_group_name_H-M   'P 1'
#
loop_
_entity.id
_entity.type
_entity.pdbx_description
1 polymer ?
#
loop_
_entity_poly.entity_id
_entity_poly.type
_entity_poly.pdbx_seq_one_letter_code
_entity_poly.pdbx_strand_id
1 'polypeptide(L)'
;MYPRLYIARDLLKEDGVIFISIDDNEVAQLKLLCDEVFGEGNFVSEFIWDKKNSAKGVPPRNMVVDIHEYVLCYSRNTDAKLIGELRTKDGFANPDNDIRGEWRLSNIKSTLERVQDKFSITDPNTGRKFENYWAFSKNSLEKMIKEGRIIFPKNDDGLPKQKEFFNEFDNPYIPIKSHLGWFDPQSKTEKNVEKLMGQKVFLYRKPLELMKKLVIQSVKNNEIILDFFSGSGTTAHAVMQLNAEDGGNRQFILVQLPEKTDEKSEAFKAGYKTIFDITKARIEKSAVKIRQDFPDTQCDLGFKIFKAINT
;
A
#
# COMPACT_ATOMS: atom_id res chain seq x y z
N MET A 1 3.11 -8.17 23.70
CA MET A 1 3.68 -7.45 22.54
C MET A 1 4.73 -6.41 22.93
N TYR A 2 4.51 -5.61 23.97
CA TYR A 2 5.37 -4.50 24.40
C TYR A 2 6.90 -4.65 24.21
N PRO A 3 7.60 -5.63 24.83
CA PRO A 3 9.06 -5.70 24.74
C PRO A 3 9.56 -5.96 23.31
N ARG A 4 8.76 -6.63 22.47
CA ARG A 4 9.10 -6.87 21.06
C ARG A 4 8.98 -5.60 20.24
N LEU A 5 7.92 -4.81 20.45
CA LEU A 5 7.73 -3.54 19.76
C LEU A 5 8.79 -2.52 20.16
N TYR A 6 9.19 -2.50 21.44
CA TYR A 6 10.27 -1.64 21.92
C TYR A 6 11.60 -1.93 21.19
N ILE A 7 12.00 -3.21 21.10
CA ILE A 7 13.19 -3.61 20.35
C ILE A 7 13.02 -3.33 18.85
N ALA A 8 11.85 -3.61 18.28
CA ALA A 8 11.59 -3.35 16.86
C ALA A 8 11.76 -1.86 16.52
N ARG A 9 11.30 -0.97 17.40
CA ARG A 9 11.50 0.47 17.28
C ARG A 9 12.99 0.80 17.19
N ASP A 10 13.85 0.20 18.01
CA ASP A 10 15.29 0.47 18.04
C ASP A 10 16.06 -0.06 16.84
N LEU A 11 15.49 -1.01 16.11
CA LEU A 11 16.06 -1.54 14.87
C LEU A 11 15.66 -0.72 13.63
N LEU A 12 14.64 0.15 13.72
CA LEU A 12 14.24 1.01 12.62
C LEU A 12 15.28 2.12 12.38
N LYS A 13 15.53 2.41 11.11
CA LYS A 13 16.16 3.68 10.70
C LYS A 13 15.26 4.86 11.08
N GLU A 14 15.82 6.06 11.11
CA GLU A 14 15.06 7.29 11.39
C GLU A 14 13.91 7.54 10.39
N ASP A 15 14.07 7.14 9.13
CA ASP A 15 13.05 7.15 8.07
C ASP A 15 12.27 5.82 7.94
N GLY A 16 12.52 4.88 8.85
CA GLY A 16 11.91 3.56 8.85
C GLY A 16 10.46 3.58 9.34
N VAL A 17 9.66 2.64 8.82
CA VAL A 17 8.28 2.41 9.23
C VAL A 17 8.05 0.96 9.64
N ILE A 18 7.09 0.74 10.53
CA ILE A 18 6.59 -0.58 10.91
C ILE A 18 5.12 -0.69 10.50
N PHE A 19 4.78 -1.84 9.91
CA PHE A 19 3.39 -2.22 9.65
C PHE A 19 3.00 -3.39 10.54
N ILE A 20 1.82 -3.32 11.15
CA ILE A 20 1.33 -4.36 12.05
C ILE A 20 -0.10 -4.72 11.65
N SER A 21 -0.28 -5.90 11.06
CA SER A 21 -1.62 -6.42 10.78
C SER A 21 -2.34 -6.85 12.05
N ILE A 22 -3.60 -6.47 12.19
CA ILE A 22 -4.42 -6.80 13.36
C ILE A 22 -5.91 -6.87 12.96
N ASP A 23 -6.69 -7.67 13.67
CA ASP A 23 -8.16 -7.68 13.54
C ASP A 23 -8.81 -6.73 14.57
N ASP A 24 -10.13 -6.76 14.64
CA ASP A 24 -10.92 -5.90 15.53
C ASP A 24 -10.79 -6.24 17.02
N ASN A 25 -10.30 -7.43 17.39
CA ASN A 25 -10.22 -7.85 18.79
C ASN A 25 -9.25 -7.00 19.61
N GLU A 26 -8.13 -6.60 18.99
CA GLU A 26 -7.01 -5.95 19.70
C GLU A 26 -6.48 -4.69 18.99
N VAL A 27 -7.13 -4.21 17.91
CA VAL A 27 -6.67 -3.01 17.18
C VAL A 27 -6.56 -1.78 18.09
N ALA A 28 -7.52 -1.56 18.98
CA ALA A 28 -7.51 -0.41 19.89
C ALA A 28 -6.37 -0.50 20.92
N GLN A 29 -6.21 -1.67 21.55
CA GLN A 29 -5.18 -1.94 22.54
C GLN A 29 -3.78 -1.85 21.91
N LEU A 30 -3.62 -2.39 20.71
CA LEU A 30 -2.36 -2.35 19.97
C LEU A 30 -2.01 -0.93 19.52
N LYS A 31 -3.00 -0.13 19.09
CA LYS A 31 -2.82 1.28 18.74
C LYS A 31 -2.26 2.06 19.94
N LEU A 32 -2.90 1.95 21.11
CA LEU A 32 -2.45 2.63 22.33
C LEU A 32 -1.05 2.16 22.76
N LEU A 33 -0.77 0.86 22.62
CA LEU A 33 0.56 0.31 22.90
C LEU A 33 1.62 0.89 21.96
N CYS A 34 1.28 1.07 20.68
CA CYS A 34 2.19 1.67 19.71
C CYS A 34 2.35 3.17 19.96
N ASP A 35 1.32 3.88 20.42
CA ASP A 35 1.43 5.29 20.84
C ASP A 35 2.43 5.44 22.00
N GLU A 36 2.43 4.52 22.97
CA GLU A 36 3.41 4.52 24.06
C GLU A 36 4.83 4.21 23.55
N VAL A 37 4.98 3.22 22.66
CA VAL A 37 6.29 2.74 22.20
C VAL A 37 6.92 3.68 21.17
N PHE A 38 6.17 4.10 20.15
CA PHE A 38 6.66 4.89 19.02
C PHE A 38 6.41 6.38 19.20
N GLY A 39 5.49 6.78 20.08
CA GLY A 39 5.01 8.16 20.22
C GLY A 39 3.81 8.41 19.30
N GLU A 40 2.75 9.01 19.82
CA GLU A 40 1.51 9.30 19.08
C GLU A 40 1.76 10.17 17.83
N GLY A 41 2.70 11.13 17.90
CA GLY A 41 3.08 11.98 16.76
C GLY A 41 3.74 11.24 15.59
N ASN A 42 4.18 9.99 15.81
CA ASN A 42 4.78 9.12 14.79
C ASN A 42 3.77 8.13 14.20
N PHE A 43 2.48 8.25 14.54
CA PHE A 43 1.43 7.51 13.85
C PHE A 43 1.29 7.99 12.41
N VAL A 44 1.39 7.07 11.45
CA VAL A 44 1.31 7.39 10.01
C VAL A 44 -0.11 7.21 9.49
N SER A 45 -0.69 6.02 9.67
CA SER A 45 -2.04 5.70 9.22
C SER A 45 -2.50 4.37 9.80
N GLU A 46 -3.81 4.20 9.93
CA GLU A 46 -4.46 2.90 10.07
C GLU A 46 -5.02 2.53 8.69
N PHE A 47 -4.41 1.54 8.06
CA PHE A 47 -4.90 1.03 6.78
C PHE A 47 -5.97 -0.03 7.01
N ILE A 48 -6.94 -0.09 6.12
CA ILE A 48 -7.93 -1.17 6.06
C ILE A 48 -7.77 -1.95 4.77
N TRP A 49 -7.95 -3.27 4.83
CA TRP A 49 -7.96 -4.14 3.65
C TRP A 49 -9.09 -5.16 3.75
N ASP A 50 -9.74 -5.46 2.63
CA ASP A 50 -10.89 -6.36 2.64
C ASP A 50 -10.41 -7.82 2.58
N LYS A 51 -10.71 -8.58 3.63
CA LYS A 51 -10.46 -10.03 3.72
C LYS A 51 -11.57 -10.86 3.08
N LYS A 52 -12.63 -10.26 2.54
CA LYS A 52 -13.65 -10.92 1.69
C LYS A 52 -14.45 -9.89 0.91
N ASN A 53 -14.92 -10.27 -0.27
CA ASN A 53 -15.70 -9.39 -1.15
C ASN A 53 -17.20 -9.37 -0.84
N SER A 54 -17.70 -10.33 -0.06
CA SER A 54 -19.13 -10.54 0.17
C SER A 54 -19.36 -11.40 1.40
N ALA A 55 -20.60 -11.31 1.92
CA ALA A 55 -21.10 -12.23 2.92
C ALA A 55 -21.08 -13.67 2.36
N LYS A 56 -20.59 -14.61 3.14
CA LYS A 56 -20.69 -16.04 2.84
C LYS A 56 -21.41 -16.74 3.99
N GLY A 57 -22.41 -17.56 3.66
CA GLY A 57 -23.16 -18.36 4.62
C GLY A 57 -24.35 -17.62 5.24
N VAL A 58 -24.77 -18.09 6.41
CA VAL A 58 -25.93 -17.58 7.15
C VAL A 58 -25.61 -16.17 7.67
N PRO A 59 -26.52 -15.18 7.51
CA PRO A 59 -26.33 -13.85 8.07
C PRO A 59 -26.01 -13.90 9.57
N PRO A 60 -25.03 -13.12 10.04
CA PRO A 60 -24.72 -13.05 11.46
C PRO A 60 -25.89 -12.42 12.22
N ARG A 61 -26.03 -12.78 13.50
CA ARG A 61 -27.17 -12.36 14.33
C ARG A 61 -27.32 -10.83 14.46
N ASN A 62 -26.20 -10.11 14.44
CA ASN A 62 -26.16 -8.65 14.50
C ASN A 62 -26.30 -7.98 13.11
N MET A 63 -26.45 -8.76 12.04
CA MET A 63 -26.54 -8.31 10.65
C MET A 63 -25.31 -7.52 10.15
N VAL A 64 -24.16 -7.64 10.83
CA VAL A 64 -22.89 -7.02 10.41
C VAL A 64 -21.92 -8.09 9.94
N VAL A 65 -21.53 -8.02 8.67
CA VAL A 65 -20.54 -8.91 8.09
C VAL A 65 -19.17 -8.27 8.21
N ASP A 66 -18.31 -8.83 9.05
CA ASP A 66 -16.94 -8.36 9.25
C ASP A 66 -16.05 -8.70 8.03
N ILE A 67 -15.91 -7.77 7.08
CA ILE A 67 -15.23 -8.00 5.79
C ILE A 67 -13.78 -7.52 5.73
N HIS A 68 -13.26 -6.85 6.75
CA HIS A 68 -11.95 -6.21 6.70
C HIS A 68 -11.05 -6.56 7.89
N GLU A 69 -9.79 -6.16 7.77
CA GLU A 69 -8.78 -6.18 8.82
C GLU A 69 -7.98 -4.88 8.74
N TYR A 70 -7.21 -4.61 9.79
CA TYR A 70 -6.42 -3.38 9.93
C TYR A 70 -4.93 -3.65 9.73
N VAL A 71 -4.21 -2.63 9.30
CA VAL A 71 -2.74 -2.57 9.33
C VAL A 71 -2.35 -1.22 9.93
N LEU A 72 -1.86 -1.23 11.16
CA LEU A 72 -1.32 -0.04 11.80
C LEU A 72 0.05 0.28 11.20
N CYS A 73 0.29 1.55 10.87
CA CYS A 73 1.56 2.06 10.39
C CYS A 73 2.10 3.13 11.33
N TYR A 74 3.30 2.92 11.82
CA TYR A 74 4.07 3.88 12.61
C TYR A 74 5.43 4.11 11.99
N SER A 75 5.96 5.30 12.15
CA SER A 75 7.34 5.63 11.80
C SER A 75 8.23 5.64 13.03
N ARG A 76 9.55 5.60 12.81
CA ARG A 76 10.53 5.90 13.87
C ARG A 76 10.41 7.37 14.30
N ASN A 77 10.34 8.28 13.33
CA ASN A 77 10.16 9.72 13.50
C ASN A 77 9.16 10.30 12.48
N THR A 78 8.75 11.57 12.67
CA THR A 78 7.77 12.30 11.84
C THR A 78 8.19 12.52 10.39
N ASP A 79 9.47 12.29 10.05
CA ASP A 79 10.01 12.55 8.72
C ASP A 79 9.78 11.40 7.73
N ALA A 80 9.47 10.20 8.22
CA ALA A 80 9.21 9.05 7.36
C ALA A 80 7.95 9.28 6.52
N LYS A 81 8.05 8.99 5.22
CA LYS A 81 6.94 9.13 4.27
C LYS A 81 6.81 7.86 3.45
N LEU A 82 5.56 7.45 3.23
CA LEU A 82 5.28 6.42 2.23
C LEU A 82 5.49 6.99 0.84
N ILE A 83 5.94 6.13 -0.07
CA ILE A 83 6.31 6.52 -1.45
C ILE A 83 5.10 6.99 -2.26
N GLY A 84 3.93 6.39 -2.04
CA GLY A 84 2.72 6.61 -2.84
C GLY A 84 2.61 5.63 -4.00
N GLU A 85 1.57 5.81 -4.81
CA GLU A 85 1.30 5.00 -6.00
C GLU A 85 1.71 5.78 -7.26
N LEU A 86 2.26 5.09 -8.26
CA LEU A 86 2.59 5.75 -9.52
C LEU A 86 1.31 6.25 -10.20
N ARG A 87 1.32 7.52 -10.62
CA ARG A 87 0.20 8.13 -11.32
C ARG A 87 -0.02 7.44 -12.66
N THR A 88 -1.24 6.96 -12.89
CA THR A 88 -1.66 6.41 -14.18
C THR A 88 -2.33 7.48 -15.04
N LYS A 89 -2.41 7.21 -16.34
CA LYS A 89 -3.15 8.05 -17.30
C LYS A 89 -4.67 7.90 -17.18
N ASP A 90 -5.16 7.12 -16.23
CA ASP A 90 -6.59 6.88 -16.05
C ASP A 90 -7.32 8.20 -15.74
N GLY A 91 -8.34 8.49 -16.56
CA GLY A 91 -9.10 9.74 -16.48
C GLY A 91 -8.46 10.95 -17.17
N PHE A 92 -7.32 10.77 -17.84
CA PHE A 92 -6.74 11.78 -18.74
C PHE A 92 -7.08 11.46 -20.19
N ALA A 93 -7.32 12.49 -21.00
CA ALA A 93 -7.56 12.37 -22.44
C ALA A 93 -7.08 13.63 -23.17
N ASN A 94 -6.90 13.56 -24.49
CA ASN A 94 -6.56 14.72 -25.32
C ASN A 94 -7.58 14.93 -26.45
N PRO A 95 -8.86 15.20 -26.14
CA PRO A 95 -9.94 15.25 -27.14
C PRO A 95 -9.82 16.45 -28.09
N ASP A 96 -9.06 17.48 -27.73
CA ASP A 96 -8.88 18.72 -28.48
C ASP A 96 -7.49 18.87 -29.10
N ASN A 97 -6.69 17.79 -29.12
CA ASN A 97 -5.34 17.76 -29.69
C ASN A 97 -4.42 18.87 -29.12
N ASP A 98 -4.53 19.15 -27.83
CA ASP A 98 -3.66 20.11 -27.14
C ASP A 98 -2.20 19.62 -27.18
N ILE A 99 -1.28 20.49 -27.58
CA ILE A 99 0.14 20.17 -27.76
C ILE A 99 0.84 19.74 -26.45
N ARG A 100 0.25 20.07 -25.29
CA ARG A 100 0.77 19.69 -23.96
C ARG A 100 0.45 18.23 -23.59
N GLY A 101 -0.42 17.57 -24.36
CA GLY A 101 -0.77 16.16 -24.20
C GLY A 101 -2.07 15.93 -23.44
N GLU A 102 -2.23 14.73 -22.88
CA GLU A 102 -3.44 14.31 -22.18
C GLU A 102 -3.68 15.13 -20.92
N TRP A 103 -4.93 15.55 -20.72
CA TRP A 103 -5.37 16.37 -19.60
C TRP A 103 -6.69 15.86 -19.03
N ARG A 104 -7.01 16.34 -17.82
CA ARG A 104 -8.32 16.16 -17.19
C ARG A 104 -8.87 17.47 -16.66
N LEU A 105 -10.17 17.52 -16.42
CA LEU A 105 -10.80 18.67 -15.79
C LEU A 105 -10.53 18.68 -14.28
N SER A 106 -10.00 19.79 -13.78
CA SER A 106 -9.84 20.03 -12.34
C SER A 106 -10.54 21.32 -11.92
N ASN A 107 -11.02 21.36 -10.68
CA ASN A 107 -11.73 22.50 -10.13
C ASN A 107 -10.74 23.63 -9.83
N ILE A 108 -11.13 24.86 -10.16
CA ILE A 108 -10.38 26.07 -9.80
C ILE A 108 -11.05 26.87 -8.66
N LYS A 109 -12.18 26.38 -8.14
CA LYS A 109 -12.86 26.97 -6.98
C LYS A 109 -12.07 26.65 -5.71
N SER A 110 -11.84 27.65 -4.87
CA SER A 110 -11.28 27.49 -3.54
C SER A 110 -12.25 26.72 -2.62
N THR A 111 -11.70 25.89 -1.74
CA THR A 111 -12.45 25.29 -0.62
C THR A 111 -12.57 26.24 0.58
N LEU A 112 -11.78 27.31 0.62
CA LEU A 112 -11.82 28.36 1.63
C LEU A 112 -12.54 29.59 1.09
N GLU A 113 -13.59 30.02 1.78
CA GLU A 113 -14.39 31.18 1.41
C GLU A 113 -13.97 32.40 2.25
N ARG A 114 -12.85 33.01 1.86
CA ARG A 114 -12.39 34.27 2.46
C ARG A 114 -12.98 35.43 1.67
N VAL A 115 -13.86 36.22 2.30
CA VAL A 115 -14.61 37.31 1.66
C VAL A 115 -13.72 38.27 0.85
N GLN A 116 -12.50 38.54 1.34
CA GLN A 116 -11.52 39.43 0.70
C GLN A 116 -10.88 38.88 -0.59
N ASP A 117 -11.04 37.58 -0.89
CA ASP A 117 -10.41 36.89 -2.01
C ASP A 117 -11.39 36.61 -3.17
N LYS A 118 -12.62 37.14 -3.10
CA LYS A 118 -13.60 36.99 -4.18
C LYS A 118 -13.24 37.91 -5.35
N PHE A 119 -13.12 37.37 -6.55
CA PHE A 119 -12.94 38.17 -7.76
C PHE A 119 -13.57 37.54 -8.99
N SER A 120 -13.77 38.35 -10.03
CA SER A 120 -14.34 37.89 -11.31
C SER A 120 -13.26 37.57 -12.34
N ILE A 121 -13.50 36.51 -13.10
CA ILE A 121 -12.80 36.19 -14.34
C ILE A 121 -13.77 36.27 -15.51
N THR A 122 -13.27 36.60 -16.69
CA THR A 122 -14.08 36.80 -17.90
C THR A 122 -13.73 35.74 -18.93
N ASP A 123 -14.73 35.10 -19.52
CA ASP A 123 -14.56 34.27 -20.72
C ASP A 123 -14.24 35.20 -21.91
N PRO A 124 -13.05 35.08 -22.52
CA PRO A 124 -12.67 35.96 -23.63
C PRO A 124 -13.51 35.76 -24.90
N ASN A 125 -14.18 34.61 -25.06
CA ASN A 125 -14.98 34.31 -26.24
C ASN A 125 -16.40 34.86 -26.16
N THR A 126 -16.99 34.84 -24.96
CA THR A 126 -18.41 35.21 -24.76
C THR A 126 -18.59 36.51 -23.97
N GLY A 127 -17.55 36.99 -23.30
CA GLY A 127 -17.61 38.13 -22.38
C GLY A 127 -18.32 37.83 -21.05
N ARG A 128 -18.76 36.57 -20.82
CA ARG A 128 -19.42 36.17 -19.58
C ARG A 128 -18.45 36.27 -18.40
N LYS A 129 -18.95 36.79 -17.28
CA LYS A 129 -18.17 36.96 -16.04
C LYS A 129 -18.56 35.89 -15.03
N PHE A 130 -17.56 35.29 -14.41
CA PHE A 130 -17.70 34.30 -13.36
C PHE A 130 -17.05 34.86 -12.11
N GLU A 131 -17.83 35.08 -11.06
CA GLU A 131 -17.36 35.60 -9.78
C GLU A 131 -17.42 34.52 -8.72
N ASN A 132 -16.27 34.18 -8.12
CA ASN A 132 -16.20 33.15 -7.10
C ASN A 132 -14.96 33.33 -6.22
N TYR A 133 -14.81 32.45 -5.22
CA TYR A 133 -13.55 32.25 -4.50
C TYR A 133 -12.72 31.25 -5.31
N TRP A 134 -11.59 31.70 -5.83
CA TRP A 134 -10.73 30.88 -6.67
C TRP A 134 -9.53 30.35 -5.90
N ALA A 135 -9.09 29.14 -6.23
CA ALA A 135 -7.91 28.49 -5.65
C ALA A 135 -6.59 29.12 -6.14
N PHE A 136 -6.67 30.04 -7.10
CA PHE A 136 -5.54 30.69 -7.77
C PHE A 136 -5.66 32.20 -7.64
N SER A 137 -4.52 32.89 -7.65
CA SER A 137 -4.50 34.35 -7.73
C SER A 137 -5.11 34.84 -9.05
N LYS A 138 -5.59 36.09 -9.06
CA LYS A 138 -6.12 36.74 -10.27
C LYS A 138 -5.13 36.70 -11.44
N ASN A 139 -3.88 37.08 -11.19
CA ASN A 139 -2.82 37.08 -12.20
C ASN A 139 -2.55 35.66 -12.74
N SER A 140 -2.59 34.64 -11.88
CA SER A 140 -2.42 33.24 -12.29
C SER A 140 -3.57 32.80 -13.21
N LEU A 141 -4.83 33.10 -12.85
CA LEU A 141 -5.97 32.76 -13.70
C LEU A 141 -5.96 33.50 -15.03
N GLU A 142 -5.63 34.80 -15.04
CA GLU A 142 -5.50 35.56 -16.28
C GLU A 142 -4.45 34.96 -17.23
N LYS A 143 -3.31 34.54 -16.69
CA LYS A 143 -2.28 33.80 -17.45
C LYS A 143 -2.83 32.47 -17.97
N MET A 144 -3.50 31.68 -17.13
CA MET A 144 -4.08 30.39 -17.52
C MET A 144 -5.17 30.53 -18.59
N ILE A 145 -5.99 31.57 -18.53
CA ILE A 145 -6.99 31.90 -19.56
C ILE A 145 -6.29 32.20 -20.89
N LYS A 146 -5.26 33.05 -20.86
CA LYS A 146 -4.47 33.40 -22.05
C LYS A 146 -3.79 32.18 -22.68
N GLU A 147 -3.36 31.22 -21.85
CA GLU A 147 -2.73 29.96 -22.28
C GLU A 147 -3.73 28.86 -22.68
N GLY A 148 -5.03 29.17 -22.71
CA GLY A 148 -6.08 28.20 -23.07
C GLY A 148 -6.19 27.03 -22.09
N ARG A 149 -5.79 27.23 -20.82
CA ARG A 149 -5.87 26.22 -19.76
C ARG A 149 -7.22 26.22 -19.06
N ILE A 150 -8.00 27.29 -19.15
CA ILE A 150 -9.33 27.38 -18.54
C ILE A 150 -10.39 27.01 -19.57
N ILE A 151 -11.25 26.06 -19.21
CA ILE A 151 -12.45 25.68 -19.96
C ILE A 151 -13.63 26.35 -19.27
N PHE A 152 -14.27 27.25 -19.99
CA PHE A 152 -15.50 27.91 -19.56
C PHE A 152 -16.71 27.03 -19.91
N PRO A 153 -17.71 26.95 -19.02
CA PRO A 153 -18.93 26.18 -19.24
C PRO A 153 -19.79 26.81 -20.34
N LYS A 154 -20.51 26.00 -21.11
CA LYS A 154 -21.47 26.47 -22.13
C LYS A 154 -22.79 26.95 -21.51
N ASN A 155 -23.18 26.35 -20.38
CA ASN A 155 -24.44 26.59 -19.69
C ASN A 155 -24.22 27.49 -18.46
N ASP A 156 -25.26 28.18 -18.03
CA ASP A 156 -25.17 29.22 -16.99
C ASP A 156 -24.90 28.67 -15.57
N ASP A 157 -25.23 27.40 -15.32
CA ASP A 157 -25.02 26.74 -14.01
C ASP A 157 -23.61 26.15 -13.81
N GLY A 158 -22.77 26.20 -14.85
CA GLY A 158 -21.42 25.64 -14.78
C GLY A 158 -20.42 26.58 -14.11
N LEU A 159 -19.36 26.01 -13.54
CA LEU A 159 -18.17 26.78 -13.16
C LEU A 159 -17.02 26.51 -14.14
N PRO A 160 -16.16 27.51 -14.41
CA PRO A 160 -14.94 27.30 -15.16
C PRO A 160 -14.05 26.26 -14.47
N LYS A 161 -13.33 25.48 -15.27
CA LYS A 161 -12.42 24.42 -14.81
C LYS A 161 -11.07 24.56 -15.51
N GLN A 162 -10.01 24.02 -14.92
CA GLN A 162 -8.71 23.96 -15.57
C GLN A 162 -8.51 22.62 -16.28
N LYS A 163 -7.76 22.66 -17.38
CA LYS A 163 -7.04 21.50 -17.93
C LYS A 163 -5.81 21.26 -17.06
N GLU A 164 -5.78 20.12 -16.39
CA GLU A 164 -4.63 19.64 -15.64
C GLU A 164 -3.93 18.55 -16.48
N PHE A 165 -2.72 18.84 -16.97
CA PHE A 165 -2.00 18.00 -17.93
C PHE A 165 -1.18 16.92 -17.23
N PHE A 166 -1.24 15.69 -17.75
CA PHE A 166 -0.51 14.54 -17.19
C PHE A 166 1.01 14.73 -17.21
N ASN A 167 1.52 15.36 -18.27
CA ASN A 167 2.97 15.56 -18.45
C ASN A 167 3.54 16.71 -17.61
N GLU A 168 2.70 17.48 -16.91
CA GLU A 168 3.11 18.65 -16.12
C GLU A 168 3.14 18.36 -14.61
N PHE A 169 2.90 17.11 -14.18
CA PHE A 169 3.04 16.75 -12.77
C PHE A 169 4.50 16.55 -12.39
N ASP A 170 5.01 17.40 -11.49
CA ASP A 170 6.37 17.28 -10.95
C ASP A 170 6.56 15.98 -10.13
N ASN A 171 5.55 15.59 -9.36
CA ASN A 171 5.56 14.34 -8.60
C ASN A 171 4.83 13.25 -9.39
N PRO A 172 5.55 12.20 -9.84
CA PRO A 172 4.94 11.08 -10.55
C PRO A 172 4.09 10.21 -9.62
N TYR A 173 4.19 10.38 -8.31
CA TYR A 173 3.41 9.62 -7.32
C TYR A 173 2.18 10.39 -6.84
N ILE A 174 1.12 9.64 -6.55
CA ILE A 174 -0.07 10.08 -5.84
C ILE A 174 -0.13 9.46 -4.45
N PRO A 175 -0.80 10.11 -3.47
CA PRO A 175 -1.00 9.52 -2.16
C PRO A 175 -1.73 8.18 -2.23
N ILE A 176 -1.25 7.19 -1.48
CA ILE A 176 -1.98 5.94 -1.27
C ILE A 176 -3.23 6.17 -0.43
N LYS A 177 -4.30 5.44 -0.72
CA LYS A 177 -5.54 5.47 0.07
C LYS A 177 -5.38 4.63 1.34
N SER A 178 -5.98 5.10 2.44
CA SER A 178 -6.05 4.32 3.69
C SER A 178 -6.85 3.02 3.53
N HIS A 179 -7.78 2.96 2.57
CA HIS A 179 -8.39 1.71 2.13
C HIS A 179 -7.54 1.09 1.01
N LEU A 180 -6.81 0.03 1.35
CA LEU A 180 -5.92 -0.68 0.43
C LEU A 180 -6.70 -1.52 -0.60
N GLY A 181 -7.99 -1.75 -0.34
CA GLY A 181 -8.91 -2.51 -1.18
C GLY A 181 -8.94 -4.00 -0.85
N TRP A 182 -9.52 -4.76 -1.78
CA TRP A 182 -9.67 -6.21 -1.65
C TRP A 182 -8.44 -6.95 -2.17
N PHE A 183 -7.86 -7.78 -1.30
CA PHE A 183 -6.78 -8.70 -1.65
C PHE A 183 -7.33 -10.12 -1.51
N ASP A 184 -7.57 -10.84 -2.62
CA ASP A 184 -8.18 -12.18 -2.60
C ASP A 184 -7.45 -13.09 -1.60
N PRO A 185 -8.06 -13.34 -0.43
CA PRO A 185 -7.34 -13.99 0.65
C PRO A 185 -7.53 -15.50 0.65
N GLN A 186 -8.34 -16.06 -0.25
CA GLN A 186 -8.79 -17.45 -0.08
C GLN A 186 -8.86 -18.28 -1.37
N SER A 187 -9.22 -17.73 -2.54
CA SER A 187 -9.44 -18.61 -3.70
C SER A 187 -8.23 -18.73 -4.62
N LYS A 188 -7.60 -17.62 -5.01
CA LYS A 188 -6.41 -17.60 -5.87
C LYS A 188 -5.13 -17.72 -5.07
N THR A 189 -4.98 -16.97 -3.97
CA THR A 189 -3.81 -17.07 -3.08
C THR A 189 -3.73 -18.47 -2.47
N GLU A 190 -4.83 -18.97 -1.87
CA GLU A 190 -5.33 -20.38 -1.93
C GLU A 190 -4.52 -21.34 -2.79
N LYS A 191 -4.98 -21.41 -4.04
CA LYS A 191 -4.49 -22.33 -5.04
C LYS A 191 -3.04 -22.08 -5.42
N ASN A 192 -2.54 -20.84 -5.37
CA ASN A 192 -1.17 -20.54 -5.75
C ASN A 192 -0.16 -21.11 -4.76
N VAL A 193 -0.37 -20.94 -3.46
CA VAL A 193 0.53 -21.53 -2.45
C VAL A 193 0.28 -23.02 -2.31
N GLU A 194 -0.96 -23.51 -2.46
CA GLU A 194 -1.21 -24.96 -2.51
C GLU A 194 -0.49 -25.60 -3.70
N LYS A 195 -0.55 -25.00 -4.88
CA LYS A 195 0.19 -25.43 -6.08
C LYS A 195 1.70 -25.35 -5.84
N LEU A 196 2.18 -24.29 -5.19
CA LEU A 196 3.58 -24.15 -4.85
C LEU A 196 4.04 -25.24 -3.87
N MET A 197 3.26 -25.49 -2.82
CA MET A 197 3.59 -26.43 -1.77
C MET A 197 3.27 -27.88 -2.15
N GLY A 198 2.42 -28.10 -3.16
CA GLY A 198 1.85 -29.38 -3.56
C GLY A 198 0.64 -29.82 -2.73
N GLN A 199 0.27 -29.06 -1.70
CA GLN A 199 -0.75 -29.41 -0.70
C GLN A 199 -1.10 -28.23 0.21
N LYS A 200 -2.21 -28.36 0.95
CA LYS A 200 -2.71 -27.35 1.89
C LYS A 200 -2.02 -27.46 3.26
N VAL A 201 -0.90 -26.76 3.43
CA VAL A 201 -0.08 -26.79 4.68
C VAL A 201 -0.22 -25.55 5.57
N PHE A 202 -0.94 -24.52 5.12
CA PHE A 202 -1.16 -23.30 5.89
C PHE A 202 -2.66 -23.08 6.12
N LEU A 203 -3.03 -22.75 7.35
CA LEU A 203 -4.41 -22.40 7.73
C LEU A 203 -4.72 -20.93 7.43
N TYR A 204 -3.83 -20.03 7.84
CA TYR A 204 -4.01 -18.59 7.68
C TYR A 204 -2.70 -17.97 7.17
N ARG A 205 -2.79 -17.19 6.10
CA ARG A 205 -1.64 -16.48 5.51
C ARG A 205 -2.08 -15.12 4.99
N LYS A 206 -1.20 -14.13 5.10
CA LYS A 206 -1.44 -12.84 4.44
C LYS A 206 -1.31 -12.99 2.92
N PRO A 207 -2.14 -12.31 2.12
CA PRO A 207 -2.03 -12.29 0.66
C PRO A 207 -0.66 -11.77 0.19
N LEU A 208 -0.13 -12.34 -0.89
CA LEU A 208 1.15 -11.89 -1.46
C LEU A 208 1.09 -10.43 -1.91
N GLU A 209 0.03 -10.06 -2.63
CA GLU A 209 -0.14 -8.70 -3.15
C GLU A 209 -0.30 -7.65 -2.04
N LEU A 210 -0.88 -8.02 -0.89
CA LEU A 210 -0.93 -7.12 0.28
C LEU A 210 0.50 -6.84 0.77
N MET A 211 1.31 -7.89 0.95
CA MET A 211 2.70 -7.73 1.39
C MET A 211 3.54 -6.96 0.38
N LYS A 212 3.39 -7.24 -0.92
CA LYS A 212 4.06 -6.48 -1.99
C LYS A 212 3.70 -5.00 -1.92
N LYS A 213 2.41 -4.69 -1.73
CA LYS A 213 1.94 -3.30 -1.60
C LYS A 213 2.59 -2.60 -0.41
N LEU A 214 2.63 -3.22 0.77
CA LEU A 214 3.26 -2.63 1.96
C LEU A 214 4.78 -2.42 1.79
N VAL A 215 5.49 -3.38 1.18
CA VAL A 215 6.93 -3.26 0.91
C VAL A 215 7.21 -2.11 -0.07
N ILE A 216 6.50 -2.01 -1.20
CA ILE A 216 6.72 -0.92 -2.17
C ILE A 216 6.45 0.46 -1.55
N GLN A 217 5.55 0.57 -0.57
CA GLN A 217 5.27 1.86 0.08
C GLN A 217 6.38 2.30 1.04
N SER A 218 7.15 1.38 1.59
CA SER A 218 8.11 1.66 2.67
C SER A 218 9.56 1.70 2.24
N VAL A 219 9.91 1.02 1.14
CA VAL A 219 11.30 0.86 0.75
C VAL A 219 11.53 1.05 -0.75
N LYS A 220 12.67 1.66 -1.06
CA LYS A 220 13.25 1.64 -2.40
C LYS A 220 14.00 0.32 -2.61
N ASN A 221 14.97 0.31 -3.52
CA ASN A 221 15.54 -0.93 -4.03
C ASN A 221 16.54 -1.62 -3.08
N ASN A 222 17.22 -0.92 -2.16
CA ASN A 222 18.34 -1.46 -1.37
C ASN A 222 18.14 -1.37 0.17
N GLU A 223 16.98 -1.82 0.65
CA GLU A 223 16.61 -1.71 2.06
C GLU A 223 16.34 -3.08 2.68
N ILE A 224 16.36 -3.13 4.02
CA ILE A 224 16.14 -4.34 4.80
C ILE A 224 14.70 -4.37 5.30
N ILE A 225 14.01 -5.49 5.04
CA ILE A 225 12.67 -5.77 5.55
C ILE A 225 12.77 -6.83 6.65
N LEU A 226 12.34 -6.49 7.86
CA LEU A 226 12.31 -7.39 9.01
C LEU A 226 10.88 -7.86 9.29
N ASP A 227 10.69 -9.17 9.39
CA ASP A 227 9.44 -9.79 9.84
C ASP A 227 9.73 -10.82 10.95
N PHE A 228 9.49 -10.40 12.19
CA PHE A 228 9.71 -11.22 13.38
C PHE A 228 8.49 -12.04 13.83
N PHE A 229 7.45 -12.11 12.99
CA PHE A 229 6.31 -13.02 13.11
C PHE A 229 6.04 -13.68 11.75
N SER A 230 7.08 -14.31 11.21
CA SER A 230 7.12 -14.67 9.78
C SER A 230 5.98 -15.58 9.33
N GLY A 231 5.50 -16.45 10.22
CA GLY A 231 4.44 -17.41 9.97
C GLY A 231 4.72 -18.22 8.71
N SER A 232 3.94 -17.96 7.66
CA SER A 232 4.08 -18.66 6.39
C SER A 232 5.20 -18.13 5.47
N GLY A 233 5.95 -17.09 5.85
CA GLY A 233 7.04 -16.54 5.05
C GLY A 233 6.59 -15.70 3.85
N THR A 234 5.36 -15.14 3.89
CA THR A 234 4.84 -14.30 2.80
C THR A 234 5.72 -13.07 2.55
N THR A 235 6.29 -12.48 3.60
CA THR A 235 7.16 -11.30 3.48
C THR A 235 8.40 -11.57 2.63
N ALA A 236 9.12 -12.68 2.89
CA ALA A 236 10.27 -13.07 2.08
C ALA A 236 9.88 -13.34 0.61
N HIS A 237 8.74 -14.00 0.38
CA HIS A 237 8.22 -14.21 -0.97
C HIS A 237 7.98 -12.85 -1.66
N ALA A 238 7.29 -11.91 -1.01
CA ALA A 238 7.01 -10.60 -1.57
C ALA A 238 8.29 -9.83 -1.93
N VAL A 239 9.29 -9.85 -1.04
CA VAL A 239 10.59 -9.20 -1.28
C VAL A 239 11.31 -9.80 -2.49
N MET A 240 11.42 -11.13 -2.56
CA MET A 240 12.05 -11.81 -3.71
C MET A 240 11.30 -11.54 -5.02
N GLN A 241 9.97 -11.58 -4.99
CA GLN A 241 9.13 -11.32 -6.16
C GLN A 241 9.31 -9.88 -6.65
N LEU A 242 9.31 -8.90 -5.75
CA LEU A 242 9.50 -7.50 -6.11
C LEU A 242 10.88 -7.25 -6.73
N ASN A 243 11.94 -7.77 -6.12
CA ASN A 243 13.28 -7.65 -6.68
C ASN A 243 13.35 -8.22 -8.11
N ALA A 244 12.71 -9.38 -8.36
CA ALA A 244 12.67 -9.97 -9.70
C ALA A 244 11.86 -9.14 -10.71
N GLU A 245 10.79 -8.46 -10.25
CA GLU A 245 9.93 -7.61 -11.08
C GLU A 245 10.57 -6.25 -11.42
N ASP A 246 11.25 -5.62 -10.46
CA ASP A 246 11.75 -4.24 -10.59
C ASP A 246 13.28 -4.11 -10.62
N GLY A 247 14.01 -5.23 -10.62
CA GLY A 247 15.47 -5.26 -10.58
C GLY A 247 16.06 -4.76 -9.26
N GLY A 248 15.27 -4.71 -8.19
CA GLY A 248 15.70 -4.30 -6.86
C GLY A 248 16.61 -5.31 -6.18
N ASN A 249 17.19 -4.86 -5.06
CA ASN A 249 18.13 -5.64 -4.24
C ASN A 249 17.75 -5.59 -2.75
N ARG A 250 16.45 -5.58 -2.47
CA ARG A 250 15.90 -5.55 -1.10
C ARG A 250 16.28 -6.82 -0.38
N GLN A 251 16.62 -6.71 0.90
CA GLN A 251 17.01 -7.84 1.74
C GLN A 251 15.93 -8.14 2.76
N PHE A 252 15.80 -9.39 3.19
CA PHE A 252 14.84 -9.75 4.24
C PHE A 252 15.52 -10.43 5.42
N ILE A 253 14.97 -10.21 6.61
CA ILE A 253 15.27 -10.94 7.83
C ILE A 253 13.95 -11.47 8.38
N LEU A 254 13.83 -12.79 8.51
CA LEU A 254 12.64 -13.44 9.04
C LEU A 254 12.97 -14.17 10.34
N VAL A 255 12.13 -13.99 11.36
CA VAL A 255 12.20 -14.75 12.62
C VAL A 255 10.93 -15.57 12.80
N GLN A 256 11.10 -16.88 12.92
CA GLN A 256 10.02 -17.83 13.16
C GLN A 256 10.39 -18.79 14.29
N LEU A 257 9.53 -18.86 15.30
CA LEU A 257 9.65 -19.86 16.36
C LEU A 257 9.41 -21.26 15.79
N PRO A 258 10.21 -22.29 16.17
CA PRO A 258 9.98 -23.67 15.76
C PRO A 258 8.86 -24.32 16.59
N GLU A 259 7.69 -23.68 16.60
CA GLU A 259 6.48 -24.21 17.23
C GLU A 259 6.06 -25.51 16.52
N LYS A 260 5.70 -26.54 17.30
CA LYS A 260 5.29 -27.84 16.75
C LYS A 260 3.97 -27.70 15.98
N THR A 261 3.88 -28.39 14.85
CA THR A 261 2.60 -28.53 14.13
C THR A 261 1.69 -29.50 14.86
N ASP A 262 0.37 -29.30 14.77
CA ASP A 262 -0.63 -30.25 15.27
C ASP A 262 -0.47 -31.57 14.50
N GLU A 263 -0.38 -32.69 15.21
CA GLU A 263 -0.22 -34.04 14.64
C GLU A 263 -1.34 -34.41 13.66
N LYS A 264 -2.53 -33.81 13.81
CA LYS A 264 -3.67 -34.01 12.92
C LYS A 264 -3.63 -33.13 11.68
N SER A 265 -2.76 -32.11 11.64
CA SER A 265 -2.67 -31.16 10.54
C SER A 265 -2.08 -31.78 9.27
N GLU A 266 -2.48 -31.25 8.12
CA GLU A 266 -1.90 -31.63 6.82
C GLU A 266 -0.41 -31.29 6.71
N ALA A 267 0.05 -30.28 7.46
CA ALA A 267 1.47 -29.95 7.56
C ALA A 267 2.27 -31.07 8.23
N PHE A 268 1.80 -31.58 9.38
CA PHE A 268 2.45 -32.68 10.08
C PHE A 268 2.46 -33.97 9.25
N LYS A 269 1.33 -34.31 8.63
CA LYS A 269 1.21 -35.49 7.74
C LYS A 269 2.18 -35.45 6.57
N ALA A 270 2.56 -34.25 6.11
CA ALA A 270 3.54 -34.06 5.05
C ALA A 270 4.98 -33.93 5.54
N GLY A 271 5.24 -34.20 6.82
CA GLY A 271 6.57 -34.25 7.40
C GLY A 271 7.09 -32.90 7.93
N TYR A 272 6.29 -31.84 7.88
CA TYR A 272 6.66 -30.57 8.50
C TYR A 272 6.31 -30.61 10.00
N LYS A 273 7.33 -30.84 10.84
CA LYS A 273 7.16 -31.03 12.29
C LYS A 273 6.99 -29.72 13.04
N THR A 274 7.47 -28.62 12.46
CA THR A 274 7.37 -27.29 13.05
C THR A 274 6.87 -26.26 12.04
N ILE A 275 6.31 -25.15 12.52
CA ILE A 275 5.93 -24.03 11.66
C ILE A 275 7.14 -23.53 10.87
N PHE A 276 8.31 -23.47 11.51
CA PHE A 276 9.58 -23.12 10.85
C PHE A 276 9.88 -24.00 9.62
N ASP A 277 9.64 -25.30 9.70
CA ASP A 277 9.86 -26.21 8.57
C ASP A 277 8.97 -25.83 7.37
N ILE A 278 7.72 -25.45 7.64
CA ILE A 278 6.78 -25.01 6.59
C ILE A 278 7.22 -23.64 6.02
N THR A 279 7.64 -22.71 6.88
CA THR A 279 8.15 -21.38 6.49
C THR A 279 9.36 -21.53 5.56
N LYS A 280 10.35 -22.32 5.97
CA LYS A 280 11.56 -22.61 5.21
C LYS A 280 11.21 -23.19 3.84
N ALA A 281 10.41 -24.24 3.80
CA ALA A 281 10.03 -24.91 2.56
C ALA A 281 9.27 -23.97 1.61
N ARG A 282 8.41 -23.08 2.14
CA ARG A 282 7.75 -22.08 1.30
C ARG A 282 8.73 -21.09 0.69
N ILE A 283 9.71 -20.58 1.45
CA ILE A 283 10.71 -19.64 0.94
C ILE A 283 11.54 -20.31 -0.16
N GLU A 284 12.04 -21.53 0.08
CA GLU A 284 12.80 -22.31 -0.92
C GLU A 284 12.02 -22.52 -2.21
N LYS A 285 10.77 -22.98 -2.10
CA LYS A 285 9.92 -23.22 -3.28
C LYS A 285 9.57 -21.91 -4.01
N SER A 286 9.37 -20.82 -3.27
CA SER A 286 9.12 -19.50 -3.86
C SER A 286 10.33 -19.02 -4.66
N ALA A 287 11.54 -19.14 -4.11
CA ALA A 287 12.78 -18.80 -4.81
C ALA A 287 12.95 -19.60 -6.12
N VAL A 288 12.68 -20.91 -6.09
CA VAL A 288 12.72 -21.76 -7.29
C VAL A 288 11.70 -21.29 -8.33
N LYS A 289 10.45 -21.02 -7.91
CA LYS A 289 9.40 -20.58 -8.82
C LYS A 289 9.72 -19.22 -9.45
N ILE A 290 10.22 -18.27 -8.67
CA ILE A 290 10.61 -16.95 -9.16
C ILE A 290 11.74 -17.07 -10.19
N ARG A 291 12.75 -17.92 -9.94
CA ARG A 291 13.82 -18.17 -10.92
C ARG A 291 13.31 -18.79 -12.22
N GLN A 292 12.27 -19.61 -12.16
CA GLN A 292 11.63 -20.18 -13.35
C GLN A 292 10.83 -19.12 -14.13
N ASP A 293 10.13 -18.22 -13.42
CA ASP A 293 9.32 -17.17 -14.04
C ASP A 293 10.17 -16.02 -14.60
N PHE A 294 11.32 -15.76 -14.00
CA PHE A 294 12.26 -14.71 -14.38
C PHE A 294 13.65 -15.32 -14.61
N PRO A 295 13.87 -16.08 -15.70
CA PRO A 295 15.12 -16.82 -15.93
C PRO A 295 16.36 -15.93 -16.04
N ASP A 296 16.19 -14.68 -16.51
CA ASP A 296 17.28 -13.72 -16.68
C ASP A 296 17.58 -12.91 -15.42
N THR A 297 16.81 -13.10 -14.34
CA THR A 297 16.97 -12.32 -13.10
C THR A 297 18.33 -12.57 -12.47
N GLN A 298 19.04 -11.48 -12.14
CA GLN A 298 20.29 -11.53 -11.38
C GLN A 298 20.07 -11.32 -9.87
N CYS A 299 18.80 -11.31 -9.43
CA CYS A 299 18.44 -11.07 -8.04
C CYS A 299 18.92 -12.21 -7.13
N ASP A 300 19.40 -11.85 -5.94
CA ASP A 300 19.69 -12.84 -4.91
C ASP A 300 18.37 -13.39 -4.35
N LEU A 301 18.14 -14.69 -4.59
CA LEU A 301 17.00 -15.45 -4.08
C LEU A 301 17.42 -16.43 -2.98
N GLY A 302 18.69 -16.39 -2.57
CA GLY A 302 19.24 -17.20 -1.50
C GLY A 302 18.91 -16.63 -0.12
N PHE A 303 19.07 -17.47 0.89
CA PHE A 303 19.01 -17.05 2.29
C PHE A 303 19.84 -17.98 3.16
N LYS A 304 20.21 -17.50 4.35
CA LYS A 304 20.92 -18.28 5.37
C LYS A 304 20.01 -18.55 6.55
N ILE A 305 20.18 -19.71 7.17
CA ILE A 305 19.42 -20.13 8.35
C ILE A 305 20.29 -20.01 9.57
N PHE A 306 19.77 -19.34 10.60
CA PHE A 306 20.38 -19.23 11.92
C PHE A 306 19.44 -19.80 12.97
N LYS A 307 20.00 -20.31 14.06
CA LYS A 307 19.25 -20.82 15.21
C LYS A 307 19.81 -20.18 16.46
N ALA A 308 18.93 -19.62 17.29
CA ALA A 308 19.30 -19.19 18.63
C ALA A 308 19.69 -20.41 19.47
N ILE A 309 20.85 -20.33 20.11
CA ILE A 309 21.35 -21.32 21.07
C ILE A 309 21.44 -20.64 22.43
N ASN A 310 21.14 -21.38 23.50
CA ASN A 310 21.48 -20.92 24.84
C ASN A 310 22.99 -21.06 25.00
N THR A 311 23.66 -19.96 25.27
CA THR A 311 25.08 -19.92 25.67
C THR A 311 25.21 -19.92 27.18
#